data_AF-A0A351ET67-F1
#
_entry.id   AF-A0A351ET67-F1
#
_cell.length_a   1.000
_cell.length_b   1.000
_cell.length_c   1.000
_cell.angle_alpha   90.00
_cell.angle_beta   90.00
_cell.angle_gamma   90.00
#
_symmetry.space_group_name_H-M   'P 1'
#
loop_
_entity.id
_entity.type
_entity.pdbx_description
1 polymer ?
#
loop_
_entity_poly.entity_id
_entity_poly.type
_entity_poly.pdbx_seq_one_letter_code
_entity_poly.pdbx_strand_id
1 'polypeptide(L)' 'MRHGLAAPRGCGLVLATLSGAHHAHVEGTMHRDIKPANQFSTHDWKLKVTDFGIAQVLTRREMMSTVEGPIVVTPA' A
#
# COMPACT_ATOMS: atom_id res chain seq x y z
N MET A 1 -2.47 4.19 25.61
CA MET A 1 -2.23 5.40 24.79
C MET A 1 -1.24 5.02 23.69
N ARG A 2 -1.56 5.22 22.41
CA ARG A 2 -0.60 4.99 21.32
C ARG A 2 0.25 6.25 21.21
N HIS A 3 1.53 6.18 21.59
CA HIS A 3 2.45 7.27 21.30
C HIS A 3 2.67 7.34 19.79
N GLY A 4 2.36 8.49 19.19
CA GLY A 4 2.67 8.75 17.79
C GLY A 4 4.17 8.65 17.54
N LEU A 5 4.56 8.24 16.34
CA LEU A 5 5.95 8.25 15.91
C LEU A 5 6.41 9.70 15.73
N ALA A 6 7.67 9.98 16.10
CA ALA A 6 8.32 11.23 15.70
C ALA A 6 8.34 11.35 14.18
N ALA A 7 8.12 12.55 13.64
CA ALA A 7 7.97 12.79 12.22
C ALA A 7 9.06 12.14 11.35
N PRO A 8 10.37 12.21 11.68
CA PRO A 8 11.41 11.56 10.88
C PRO A 8 11.24 10.04 10.76
N ARG A 9 10.84 9.38 11.85
CA ARG A 9 10.60 7.93 11.85
C ARG A 9 9.36 7.56 11.04
N GLY A 10 8.29 8.36 11.17
CA GLY A 10 7.08 8.19 10.38
C GLY A 10 7.36 8.31 8.88
N CYS A 11 8.06 9.36 8.46
CA CYS A 11 8.46 9.56 7.06
C CYS A 11 9.32 8.41 6.53
N GLY A 12 10.28 7.93 7.32
CA GLY A 12 11.13 6.80 6.91
C GLY A 12 10.33 5.52 6.62
N LEU A 13 9.35 5.20 7.48
CA LEU A 13 8.47 4.04 7.27
C LEU A 13 7.56 4.20 6.05
N VAL A 14 7.02 5.40 5.83
CA VAL A 14 6.21 5.70 4.64
C VAL A 14 7.03 5.54 3.37
N LEU A 15 8.25 6.08 3.32
CA LEU A 15 9.14 5.94 2.17
C LEU A 15 9.49 4.48 1.88
N ALA A 16 9.82 3.69 2.92
CA ALA A 16 10.09 2.27 2.75
C ALA A 16 8.86 1.50 2.23
N THR A 17 7.68 1.83 2.75
CA THR A 17 6.41 1.25 2.28
C THR A 17 6.16 1.57 0.80
N LEU A 18 6.34 2.84 0.41
CA LEU A 18 6.16 3.29 -0.97
C LEU A 18 7.17 2.66 -1.93
N SER A 19 8.41 2.43 -1.49
CA SER A 19 9.41 1.71 -2.29
C SER A 19 8.95 0.27 -2.58
N GLY A 20 8.41 -0.43 -1.59
CA GLY A 20 7.87 -1.78 -1.78
C GLY A 20 6.64 -1.81 -2.68
N ALA A 21 5.71 -0.86 -2.48
CA ALA A 21 4.52 -0.72 -3.31
C ALA A 21 4.87 -0.40 -4.77
N HIS A 22 5.84 0.48 -4.99
CA HIS A 22 6.34 0.78 -6.33
C HIS A 22 6.88 -0.46 -7.04
N HIS A 23 7.68 -1.27 -6.34
CA HIS A 23 8.18 -2.53 -6.91
C HIS A 23 7.02 -3.47 -7.30
N ALA A 24 6.04 -3.65 -6.43
CA ALA A 24 4.85 -4.47 -6.75
C ALA A 24 4.10 -3.93 -7.98
N HIS A 25 3.93 -2.61 -8.10
CA HIS A 25 3.28 -1.99 -9.25
C HIS A 25 4.05 -2.21 -10.56
N VAL A 26 5.38 -2.13 -10.53
CA VAL A 26 6.23 -2.43 -11.70
C VAL A 26 6.02 -3.88 -12.16
N GLU A 27 5.84 -4.80 -11.21
CA GLU A 27 5.54 -6.21 -11.45
C GLU A 27 4.05 -6.49 -11.76
N GLY A 28 3.25 -5.47 -12.08
CA GLY A 28 1.86 -5.69 -12.46
C GLY A 28 0.92 -5.96 -11.27
N THR A 29 1.35 -5.78 -10.02
CA THR A 29 0.59 -6.17 -8.82
C THR A 29 0.17 -4.97 -7.98
N MET A 30 -1.15 -4.77 -7.76
CA MET A 30 -1.66 -3.83 -6.75
C MET A 30 -1.96 -4.52 -5.42
N HIS A 31 -1.40 -4.01 -4.31
CA HIS A 31 -1.59 -4.60 -2.97
C HIS A 31 -3.00 -4.38 -2.38
N ARG A 32 -3.58 -3.20 -2.59
CA ARG A 32 -4.93 -2.77 -2.14
C ARG A 32 -5.21 -2.71 -0.63
N ASP A 33 -4.41 -3.35 0.22
CA ASP A 33 -4.55 -3.30 1.70
C ASP A 33 -3.28 -2.79 2.41
N ILE A 34 -2.82 -1.58 2.06
CA ILE A 34 -1.64 -0.98 2.71
C ILE A 34 -2.05 -0.40 4.08
N LYS A 35 -1.57 -1.03 5.16
CA LYS A 35 -1.78 -0.60 6.55
C LYS A 35 -0.64 -1.09 7.45
N PRO A 36 -0.42 -0.50 8.64
CA PRO A 36 0.67 -0.91 9.54
C PRO A 36 0.66 -2.39 9.95
N ALA A 37 -0.51 -3.03 10.04
CA ALA A 37 -0.62 -4.46 10.36
C ALA A 37 -0.02 -5.38 9.28
N ASN A 38 0.14 -4.86 8.06
CA ASN A 38 0.68 -5.56 6.90
C ASN A 38 2.15 -5.15 6.61
N GLN A 39 2.84 -4.59 7.62
CA GLN A 39 4.22 -4.16 7.53
C GLN A 39 5.07 -4.92 8.56
N PHE A 40 6.06 -5.67 8.07
CA PHE A 40 6.95 -6.46 8.91
C PHE A 40 8.38 -5.94 8.83
N SER A 41 9.02 -5.82 9.98
CA SER A 41 10.47 -5.56 10.06
C SER A 41 11.21 -6.89 10.07
N THR A 42 12.24 -7.01 9.24
CA THR A 42 13.15 -8.15 9.25
C THR A 42 14.29 -7.94 10.25
N HIS A 43 15.03 -9.00 10.55
CA HIS A 43 16.20 -8.96 11.44
C HIS A 43 17.31 -8.02 10.95
N ASP A 44 17.38 -7.76 9.64
CA ASP A 44 18.29 -6.79 9.01
C ASP A 44 17.68 -5.38 8.88
N TRP A 45 16.66 -5.06 9.69
CA TRP A 45 16.01 -3.75 9.76
C TRP A 45 15.37 -3.25 8.46
N LYS A 46 14.97 -4.16 7.57
CA LYS A 46 14.20 -3.82 6.37
C LYS A 46 12.70 -3.93 6.65
N LEU A 47 11.95 -2.98 6.10
CA LEU A 47 10.50 -3.04 6.08
C LEU A 47 10.04 -3.87 4.87
N LYS A 48 9.18 -4.85 5.11
CA LYS A 48 8.52 -5.65 4.08
C LYS A 48 7.01 -5.46 4.16
N VAL A 49 6.40 -5.29 2.99
CA VAL A 49 4.94 -5.29 2.83
C VAL A 49 4.48 -6.74 2.66
N THR A 50 3.45 -7.14 3.39
CA THR A 50 2.95 -8.52 3.46
C THR A 50 1.43 -8.56 3.28
N ASP A 51 0.87 -9.76 3.13
CA ASP A 51 -0.57 -10.00 2.98
C ASP A 51 -1.16 -9.45 1.67
N PHE A 52 -0.83 -10.16 0.59
CA PHE A 52 -1.37 -9.93 -0.74
C PHE A 52 -2.72 -10.66 -0.95
N GLY A 53 -3.45 -11.00 0.12
CA GLY A 53 -4.66 -11.82 0.03
C GLY A 53 -5.78 -11.21 -0.82
N ILE A 54 -5.81 -9.89 -0.96
CA ILE A 54 -6.71 -9.15 -1.87
C ILE A 54 -5.97 -8.44 -3.02
N ALA A 55 -4.70 -8.79 -3.22
CA ALA A 55 -3.91 -8.17 -4.28
C ALA A 55 -4.46 -8.58 -5.65
N GLN A 56 -4.35 -7.67 -6.61
CA GLN A 56 -4.74 -7.94 -8.00
C GLN A 56 -3.54 -7.80 -8.91
N VAL A 57 -3.34 -8.82 -9.76
CA VAL A 57 -2.49 -8.70 -10.93
C VAL A 57 -3.30 -7.98 -12.00
N LEU A 58 -2.83 -6.81 -12.40
CA LEU A 58 -3.48 -5.97 -13.38
C LEU A 58 -2.71 -5.99 -14.69
N THR A 59 -3.45 -5.99 -15.78
CA THR A 59 -2.89 -5.68 -17.09
C THR A 59 -2.43 -4.23 -17.12
N ARG A 60 -1.46 -3.91 -17.99
CA ARG A 60 -0.98 -2.52 -18.19
C ARG A 60 -2.13 -1.53 -18.46
N ARG A 61 -3.21 -1.99 -19.10
CA ARG A 61 -4.39 -1.16 -19.42
C ARG A 61 -5.22 -0.83 -18.17
N GLU A 62 -5.35 -1.76 -17.23
CA GLU A 62 -6.07 -1.55 -15.97
C GLU A 62 -5.28 -0.66 -15.01
N MET A 63 -3.94 -0.75 -15.01
CA MET A 63 -3.09 0.14 -14.21
C MET A 63 -3.16 1.62 -14.63
N MET A 64 -3.40 1.86 -15.92
CA MET A 64 -3.53 3.21 -16.48
C MET A 64 -4.98 3.73 -16.49
N SER A 65 -5.93 2.91 -16.02
CA SER A 65 -7.35 3.26 -15.96
C SER A 65 -7.67 3.79 -14.57
N THR A 66 -7.90 5.10 -14.45
CA THR A 66 -8.59 5.63 -13.27
C THR A 66 -10.04 5.16 -13.37
N VAL A 67 -10.41 4.14 -12.61
CA VAL A 67 -11.83 3.78 -12.48
C VAL A 67 -12.49 4.86 -11.64
N GLU A 68 -13.14 5.81 -12.30
CA GLU A 68 -14.17 6.63 -11.67
C GLU A 68 -15.30 5.69 -11.24
N GLY A 69 -15.24 5.18 -10.01
CA GLY A 69 -16.35 4.43 -9.44
C GLY A 69 -17.57 5.34 -9.36
N PRO A 70 -18.79 4.86 -9.68
CA PRO A 70 -19.98 5.68 -9.55
C PRO A 70 -20.10 6.15 -8.11
N ILE A 71 -20.13 7.48 -7.92
CA ILE A 71 -20.52 8.08 -6.64
C ILE A 71 -21.99 7.69 -6.45
N VAL A 72 -22.24 6.63 -5.70
CA VAL A 72 -23.58 6.27 -5.24
C VAL A 72 -23.94 7.26 -4.14
N VAL A 73 -24.50 8.40 -4.54
CA VAL A 73 -25.21 9.28 -3.60
C VAL A 73 -26.60 8.69 -3.46
N THR A 74 -26.89 8.10 -2.29
CA THR A 74 -28.23 7.61 -1.96
C THR A 74 -29.12 8.82 -1.61
N PRO A 75 -30.24 9.08 -2.32
CA PRO A 75 -31.23 10.03 -1.84
C PRO A 75 -32.08 9.42 -0.71
N ALA A 76 -32.53 10.28 0.20
CA ALA A 76 -33.41 9.98 1.32
C ALA A 76 -34.82 9.56 0.88
#